data_AF-A0A3N9UMV7-F1
#
_entry.id   AF-A0A3N9UMV7-F1
#
_cell.length_a   1.000
_cell.length_b   1.000
_cell.length_c   1.000
_cell.angle_alpha   90.00
_cell.angle_beta   90.00
_cell.angle_gamma   90.00
#
_symmetry.space_group_name_H-M   'P 1'
#
loop_
_entity.id
_entity.type
_entity.pdbx_description
1 polymer ?
#
loop_
_entity_poly.entity_id
_entity_poly.type
_entity_poly.pdbx_seq_one_letter_code
_entity_poly.pdbx_strand_id
1 'polypeptide(L)'
;MKSFLKIALLSIMASSSFGCAQNYYNIPAESYAKKVRVLGVAPIFTDAESDIRHPEKEALIPVIEEMNRKNESELVARLKDTGAYLSVRTTEGRADQLFSSLFFRRERRSDAGVVYNKYFFKQPELKELIEKNSVDAVMVVVASGLTKREKLYSSNYLSYLEQDYNFLTLTAQILDAQGNILWEYPNFQQKLRSLTPLLNLQYADFDEAEANVTDKVDVKFKTVPGITRALGKIKASPVRSDVKVSSSYQQIFDEMVSTLKPQFRFPWEKAREETGREEARPEPQARAIRPVKPEQKAVKVQQPAAAPAVEAEPAPLQSGEIKTESLTPAGK
;
A
#
# COMPACT_ATOMS: atom_id res chain seq x y z
N MET A 1 -56.83 -15.52 7.84
CA MET A 1 -55.76 -15.08 8.76
C MET A 1 -54.56 -16.03 8.83
N LYS A 2 -54.72 -17.36 8.96
CA LYS A 2 -53.58 -18.29 9.08
C LYS A 2 -52.60 -18.32 7.89
N SER A 3 -53.06 -18.12 6.64
CA SER A 3 -52.15 -18.03 5.48
C SER A 3 -51.35 -16.73 5.42
N PHE A 4 -51.94 -15.60 5.82
CA PHE A 4 -51.23 -14.31 5.84
C PHE A 4 -50.08 -14.31 6.85
N LEU A 5 -50.27 -14.93 8.02
CA LEU A 5 -49.21 -15.09 9.02
C LEU A 5 -48.05 -15.95 8.49
N LYS A 6 -48.36 -17.03 7.75
CA LYS A 6 -47.33 -17.91 7.15
C LYS A 6 -46.53 -17.21 6.06
N ILE A 7 -47.17 -16.42 5.21
CA ILE A 7 -46.50 -15.65 4.14
C ILE A 7 -45.62 -14.55 4.73
N ALA A 8 -46.08 -13.89 5.80
CA ALA A 8 -45.28 -12.90 6.53
C ALA A 8 -44.04 -13.54 7.19
N LEU A 9 -44.20 -14.70 7.82
CA LEU A 9 -43.07 -15.42 8.45
C LEU A 9 -42.04 -15.90 7.42
N LEU A 10 -42.49 -16.41 6.26
CA LEU A 10 -41.62 -16.82 5.15
C LEU A 10 -40.88 -15.63 4.53
N SER A 11 -41.53 -14.47 4.43
CA SER A 11 -40.90 -13.24 3.90
C SER A 11 -39.83 -12.69 4.86
N ILE A 12 -40.07 -12.75 6.18
CA ILE A 12 -39.08 -12.37 7.20
C ILE A 12 -37.89 -13.34 7.20
N MET A 13 -38.14 -14.64 7.04
CA MET A 13 -37.09 -15.65 6.98
C MET A 13 -36.26 -15.54 5.69
N ALA A 14 -36.87 -15.26 4.54
CA ALA A 14 -36.18 -15.00 3.27
C ALA A 14 -35.39 -13.66 3.27
N SER A 15 -35.83 -12.67 4.05
CA SER A 15 -35.11 -11.41 4.22
C SER A 15 -33.85 -11.54 5.08
N SER A 16 -33.77 -12.59 5.90
CA SER A 16 -32.62 -12.86 6.78
C SER A 16 -31.45 -13.55 6.07
N SER A 17 -31.67 -14.09 4.87
CA SER A 17 -30.65 -14.76 4.06
C SER A 17 -29.86 -13.83 3.12
N PHE A 18 -30.16 -12.53 3.10
CA PHE A 18 -29.39 -11.52 2.35
C PHE A 18 -28.32 -10.82 3.21
N GLY A 19 -27.71 -11.56 4.14
CA GLY A 19 -26.41 -11.18 4.67
C GLY A 19 -25.38 -11.35 3.56
N CYS A 20 -25.15 -10.31 2.75
CA CYS A 20 -23.98 -10.22 1.87
C CYS A 20 -22.73 -10.23 2.75
N ALA A 21 -22.28 -11.42 3.14
CA ALA A 21 -21.02 -11.61 3.83
C ALA A 21 -19.91 -11.20 2.85
N GLN A 22 -19.44 -9.97 2.99
CA GLN A 22 -18.26 -9.48 2.31
C GLN A 22 -17.04 -10.16 2.94
N ASN A 23 -16.75 -11.41 2.59
CA ASN A 23 -15.53 -12.06 3.04
C ASN A 23 -14.35 -11.48 2.24
N TYR A 24 -13.43 -10.81 2.94
CA TYR A 24 -12.17 -10.30 2.38
C TYR A 24 -10.99 -11.23 2.67
N TYR A 25 -11.23 -12.28 3.44
CA TYR A 25 -10.24 -13.26 3.86
C TYR A 25 -10.30 -14.48 2.94
N ASN A 26 -9.16 -15.13 2.74
CA ASN A 26 -9.08 -16.38 1.98
C ASN A 26 -9.59 -17.59 2.79
N ILE A 27 -9.90 -17.37 4.06
CA ILE A 27 -10.53 -18.32 4.98
C ILE A 27 -11.74 -17.64 5.64
N PRO A 28 -12.66 -18.36 6.31
CA PRO A 28 -13.75 -17.74 7.05
C PRO A 28 -13.22 -16.75 8.10
N ALA A 29 -13.87 -15.59 8.26
CA ALA A 29 -13.41 -14.52 9.15
C ALA A 29 -13.28 -14.96 10.62
N GLU A 30 -14.15 -15.87 11.08
CA GLU A 30 -14.08 -16.45 12.43
C GLU A 30 -12.87 -17.37 12.58
N SER A 31 -12.50 -18.08 11.51
CA SER A 31 -11.29 -18.92 11.49
C SER A 31 -10.04 -18.05 11.45
N TYR A 32 -10.07 -16.94 10.70
CA TYR A 32 -9.00 -15.95 10.65
C TYR A 32 -8.72 -15.38 12.05
N ALA A 33 -9.75 -14.89 12.73
CA ALA A 33 -9.64 -14.29 14.04
C ALA A 33 -9.12 -15.23 15.13
N LYS A 34 -9.46 -16.52 15.04
CA LYS A 34 -8.93 -17.54 15.95
C LYS A 34 -7.45 -17.84 15.67
N LYS A 35 -7.05 -17.79 14.40
CA LYS A 35 -5.67 -18.05 13.97
C LYS A 35 -4.74 -16.88 14.20
N VAL A 36 -5.19 -15.63 14.03
CA VAL A 36 -4.34 -14.44 14.04
C VAL A 36 -4.75 -13.49 15.15
N ARG A 37 -4.14 -13.65 16.34
CA ARG A 37 -4.35 -12.75 17.48
C ARG A 37 -3.22 -11.72 17.56
N VAL A 38 -1.99 -12.14 17.31
CA VAL A 38 -0.80 -11.30 17.26
C VAL A 38 -0.30 -11.22 15.82
N LEU A 39 -0.42 -10.05 15.21
CA LEU A 39 0.06 -9.80 13.84
C LEU A 39 1.47 -9.18 13.87
N GLY A 40 2.42 -9.85 13.22
CA GLY A 40 3.69 -9.25 12.84
C GLY A 40 3.55 -8.45 11.56
N VAL A 41 4.19 -7.29 11.45
CA VAL A 41 4.23 -6.47 10.24
C VAL A 41 5.68 -6.36 9.80
N ALA A 42 6.00 -6.93 8.64
CA ALA A 42 7.32 -6.83 8.06
C ALA A 42 7.62 -5.41 7.58
N PRO A 43 8.89 -5.00 7.52
CA PRO A 43 9.29 -3.81 6.78
C PRO A 43 8.71 -3.85 5.36
N ILE A 44 8.36 -2.69 4.79
CA ILE A 44 7.79 -2.65 3.45
C ILE A 44 8.91 -2.92 2.46
N PHE A 45 8.81 -4.03 1.74
CA PHE A 45 9.83 -4.46 0.79
C PHE A 45 9.74 -3.68 -0.51
N THR A 46 10.89 -3.54 -1.19
CA THR A 46 10.97 -3.02 -2.56
C THR A 46 11.45 -4.13 -3.47
N ASP A 47 10.66 -4.46 -4.48
CA ASP A 47 11.05 -5.40 -5.51
C ASP A 47 11.73 -4.66 -6.66
N ALA A 48 13.05 -4.45 -6.55
CA ALA A 48 13.86 -3.78 -7.56
C ALA A 48 13.85 -4.50 -8.92
N GLU A 49 13.63 -5.82 -8.93
CA GLU A 49 13.60 -6.67 -10.13
C GLU A 49 12.21 -6.70 -10.79
N SER A 50 11.26 -5.93 -10.27
CA SER A 50 9.95 -5.76 -10.90
C SER A 50 10.01 -4.87 -12.13
N ASP A 51 8.89 -4.74 -12.84
CA ASP A 51 8.78 -4.02 -14.09
C ASP A 51 8.77 -2.50 -13.85
N ILE A 52 9.85 -1.95 -13.30
CA ILE A 52 10.09 -0.52 -13.09
C ILE A 52 10.85 0.00 -14.32
N ARG A 53 10.15 0.62 -15.27
CA ARG A 53 10.70 1.03 -16.56
C ARG A 53 11.20 2.49 -16.58
N HIS A 54 11.71 2.99 -15.46
CA HIS A 54 12.19 4.38 -15.37
C HIS A 54 13.63 4.51 -15.91
N PRO A 55 13.99 5.55 -16.69
CA PRO A 55 15.36 5.72 -17.19
C PRO A 55 16.40 5.78 -16.07
N GLU A 56 16.06 6.50 -15.00
CA GLU A 56 16.89 6.61 -13.77
C GLU A 56 16.48 5.58 -12.70
N LYS A 57 16.21 4.32 -13.07
CA LYS A 57 15.73 3.26 -12.15
C LYS A 57 16.60 3.12 -10.90
N GLU A 58 17.92 3.09 -11.06
CA GLU A 58 18.88 2.90 -9.96
C GLU A 58 18.83 4.04 -8.93
N ALA A 59 18.56 5.27 -9.38
CA ALA A 59 18.37 6.41 -8.47
C ALA A 59 16.98 6.40 -7.81
N LEU A 60 15.98 5.79 -8.45
CA LEU A 60 14.62 5.71 -7.96
C LEU A 60 14.44 4.66 -6.84
N ILE A 61 15.13 3.52 -6.91
CA ILE A 61 14.98 2.44 -5.91
C ILE A 61 15.24 2.93 -4.47
N PRO A 62 16.35 3.62 -4.16
CA PRO A 62 16.60 4.14 -2.81
C PRO A 62 15.54 5.14 -2.34
N VAL A 63 14.95 5.92 -3.26
CA VAL A 63 13.85 6.83 -2.94
C VAL A 63 12.62 6.04 -2.49
N ILE A 64 12.28 4.95 -3.18
CA ILE A 64 11.15 4.09 -2.82
C ILE A 64 11.39 3.44 -1.45
N GLU A 65 12.59 2.89 -1.22
CA GLU A 65 12.97 2.28 0.06
C GLU A 65 12.91 3.27 1.23
N GLU A 66 13.39 4.50 1.01
CA GLU A 66 13.29 5.57 2.00
C GLU A 66 11.84 5.90 2.34
N MET A 67 10.98 6.00 1.33
CA MET A 67 9.55 6.30 1.51
C MET A 67 8.81 5.14 2.19
N ASN A 68 9.11 3.90 1.83
CA ASN A 68 8.61 2.71 2.51
C ASN A 68 8.91 2.80 4.01
N ARG A 69 10.18 2.97 4.38
CA ARG A 69 10.61 3.04 5.77
C ARG A 69 9.95 4.18 6.57
N LYS A 70 9.78 5.36 5.97
CA LYS A 70 9.11 6.50 6.64
C LYS A 70 7.63 6.24 6.93
N ASN A 71 6.95 5.42 6.11
CA ASN A 71 5.51 5.19 6.23
C ASN A 71 5.15 3.88 6.97
N GLU A 72 6.11 2.99 7.23
CA GLU A 72 5.90 1.72 7.97
C GLU A 72 5.17 1.89 9.31
N SER A 73 5.63 2.85 10.13
CA SER A 73 5.04 3.07 11.46
C SER A 73 3.57 3.44 11.41
N GLU A 74 3.14 4.08 10.32
CA GLU A 74 1.76 4.48 10.12
C GLU A 74 0.87 3.29 9.78
N LEU A 75 1.32 2.38 8.92
CA LEU A 75 0.59 1.14 8.65
C LEU A 75 0.34 0.36 9.95
N VAL A 76 1.39 0.24 10.77
CA VAL A 76 1.29 -0.44 12.08
C VAL A 76 0.31 0.26 13.01
N ALA A 77 0.35 1.60 13.09
CA ALA A 77 -0.58 2.37 13.92
C ALA A 77 -2.04 2.16 13.48
N ARG A 78 -2.30 2.18 12.18
CA ARG A 78 -3.64 1.96 11.61
C ARG A 78 -4.14 0.53 11.84
N LEU A 79 -3.28 -0.47 11.71
CA LEU A 79 -3.61 -1.86 12.01
C LEU A 79 -3.96 -2.05 13.49
N LYS A 80 -3.26 -1.37 14.41
CA LYS A 80 -3.59 -1.39 15.86
C LYS A 80 -4.97 -0.78 16.12
N ASP A 81 -5.27 0.33 15.46
CA ASP A 81 -6.51 1.08 15.59
C ASP A 81 -7.74 0.32 15.09
N THR A 82 -7.57 -0.65 14.18
CA THR A 82 -8.70 -1.49 13.70
C THR A 82 -9.42 -2.28 14.79
N GLY A 83 -8.75 -2.58 15.92
CA GLY A 83 -9.26 -3.54 16.90
C GLY A 83 -9.25 -5.01 16.44
N ALA A 84 -8.81 -5.30 15.21
CA ALA A 84 -8.88 -6.64 14.63
C ALA A 84 -7.94 -7.67 15.28
N TYR A 85 -6.89 -7.18 15.94
CA TYR A 85 -5.84 -8.00 16.53
C TYR A 85 -5.71 -7.69 18.01
N LEU A 86 -5.34 -8.70 18.81
CA LEU A 86 -4.95 -8.51 20.21
C LEU A 86 -3.72 -7.60 20.30
N SER A 87 -2.71 -7.85 19.45
CA SER A 87 -1.49 -7.06 19.36
C SER A 87 -0.99 -6.99 17.93
N VAL A 88 -0.41 -5.86 17.54
CA VAL A 88 0.29 -5.68 16.26
C VAL A 88 1.70 -5.20 16.55
N ARG A 89 2.71 -5.85 15.95
CA ARG A 89 4.13 -5.59 16.21
C ARG A 89 4.90 -5.53 14.90
N THR A 90 5.95 -4.73 14.84
CA THR A 90 6.90 -4.76 13.73
C THR A 90 7.79 -5.99 13.87
N THR A 91 8.08 -6.69 12.78
CA THR A 91 9.10 -7.74 12.80
C THR A 91 10.50 -7.15 12.73
N GLU A 92 11.47 -7.79 13.36
CA GLU A 92 12.88 -7.37 13.28
C GLU A 92 13.53 -7.75 11.96
N GLY A 93 14.38 -6.86 11.44
CA GLY A 93 15.26 -7.12 10.29
C GLY A 93 15.30 -5.96 9.30
N ARG A 94 16.30 -5.96 8.42
CA ARG A 94 16.35 -5.01 7.30
C ARG A 94 15.51 -5.52 6.14
N ALA A 95 14.79 -4.61 5.48
CA ALA A 95 13.86 -4.93 4.40
C ALA A 95 14.54 -5.70 3.24
N ASP A 96 15.72 -5.26 2.82
CA ASP A 96 16.53 -5.86 1.76
C ASP A 96 16.89 -7.34 2.07
N GLN A 97 17.48 -7.57 3.24
CA GLN A 97 17.92 -8.90 3.67
C GLN A 97 16.74 -9.85 3.86
N LEU A 98 15.67 -9.38 4.51
CA LEU A 98 14.45 -10.18 4.72
C LEU A 98 13.78 -10.53 3.39
N PHE A 99 13.68 -9.57 2.46
CA PHE A 99 13.05 -9.85 1.18
C PHE A 99 13.85 -10.89 0.39
N SER A 100 15.18 -10.73 0.29
CA SER A 100 16.03 -11.70 -0.41
C SER A 100 16.01 -13.10 0.21
N SER A 101 15.86 -13.21 1.53
CA SER A 101 15.78 -14.52 2.20
C SER A 101 14.41 -15.18 1.99
N LEU A 102 13.32 -14.43 2.20
CA LEU A 102 11.94 -14.92 2.18
C LEU A 102 11.41 -15.13 0.76
N PHE A 103 11.79 -14.28 -0.20
CA PHE A 103 11.23 -14.32 -1.55
C PHE A 103 11.57 -15.61 -2.28
N PHE A 104 10.57 -16.22 -2.91
CA PHE A 104 10.74 -17.40 -3.75
C PHE A 104 10.46 -17.08 -5.22
N ARG A 105 9.29 -16.53 -5.51
CA ARG A 105 8.88 -16.20 -6.88
C ARG A 105 7.83 -15.09 -6.91
N ARG A 106 7.76 -14.44 -8.07
CA ARG A 106 6.75 -13.45 -8.44
C ARG A 106 5.98 -13.95 -9.64
N GLU A 107 4.67 -13.78 -9.63
CA GLU A 107 3.81 -14.05 -10.78
C GLU A 107 3.00 -12.81 -11.14
N ARG A 108 3.04 -12.41 -12.40
CA ARG A 108 2.15 -11.38 -12.92
C ARG A 108 0.76 -12.00 -13.15
N ARG A 109 -0.26 -11.46 -12.49
CA ARG A 109 -1.64 -11.93 -12.54
C ARG A 109 -2.55 -10.87 -13.15
N SER A 110 -3.66 -11.33 -13.72
CA SER A 110 -4.71 -10.49 -14.29
C SER A 110 -6.05 -11.08 -13.89
N ASP A 111 -6.57 -10.65 -12.74
CA ASP A 111 -7.79 -11.18 -12.16
C ASP A 111 -8.88 -10.12 -12.20
N ALA A 112 -10.07 -10.46 -12.69
CA ALA A 112 -11.20 -9.53 -12.82
C ALA A 112 -10.85 -8.18 -13.53
N GLY A 113 -9.91 -8.20 -14.48
CA GLY A 113 -9.46 -7.01 -15.22
C GLY A 113 -8.39 -6.17 -14.50
N VAL A 114 -7.93 -6.60 -13.32
CA VAL A 114 -6.88 -5.92 -12.57
C VAL A 114 -5.58 -6.69 -12.68
N VAL A 115 -4.53 -6.00 -13.15
CA VAL A 115 -3.19 -6.55 -13.26
C VAL A 115 -2.39 -6.23 -12.00
N TYR A 116 -1.67 -7.20 -11.45
CA TYR A 116 -0.84 -7.05 -10.25
C TYR A 116 0.26 -8.11 -10.18
N ASN A 117 1.21 -7.94 -9.26
CA ASN A 117 2.24 -8.92 -8.95
C ASN A 117 1.84 -9.74 -7.71
N LYS A 118 1.72 -11.06 -7.84
CA LYS A 118 1.52 -11.98 -6.72
C LYS A 118 2.86 -12.53 -6.27
N TYR A 119 3.12 -12.42 -4.97
CA TYR A 119 4.36 -12.88 -4.35
C TYR A 119 4.15 -14.22 -3.66
N PHE A 120 5.19 -15.04 -3.68
CA PHE A 120 5.27 -16.30 -2.97
C PHE A 120 6.56 -16.32 -2.17
N PHE A 121 6.45 -16.79 -0.93
CA PHE A 121 7.54 -16.79 0.03
C PHE A 121 7.92 -18.23 0.41
N LYS A 122 9.17 -18.43 0.76
CA LYS A 122 9.68 -19.72 1.21
C LYS A 122 9.15 -20.01 2.61
N GLN A 123 8.50 -21.17 2.75
CA GLN A 123 7.84 -21.56 4.00
C GLN A 123 8.81 -21.70 5.19
N PRO A 124 10.01 -22.33 5.07
CA PRO A 124 10.92 -22.47 6.21
C PRO A 124 11.35 -21.12 6.80
N GLU A 125 11.73 -20.17 5.94
CA GLU A 125 12.20 -18.84 6.32
C GLU A 125 11.07 -17.99 6.91
N LEU A 126 9.85 -18.13 6.38
CA LEU A 126 8.66 -17.49 6.92
C LEU A 126 8.33 -18.00 8.34
N LYS A 127 8.43 -19.32 8.53
CA LYS A 127 8.22 -19.95 9.85
C LYS A 127 9.23 -19.43 10.87
N GLU A 128 10.51 -19.36 10.50
CA GLU A 128 11.56 -18.81 11.36
C GLU A 128 11.27 -17.36 11.75
N LEU A 129 10.84 -16.52 10.79
CA LEU A 129 10.48 -15.12 11.06
C LEU A 129 9.33 -15.02 12.07
N ILE A 130 8.29 -15.84 11.91
CA ILE A 130 7.11 -15.85 12.78
C ILE A 130 7.49 -16.31 14.19
N GLU A 131 8.26 -17.40 14.31
CA GLU A 131 8.71 -17.94 15.60
C GLU A 131 9.63 -16.96 16.33
N LYS A 132 10.61 -16.38 15.63
CA LYS A 132 11.55 -15.39 16.20
C LYS A 132 10.83 -14.18 16.79
N ASN A 133 9.77 -13.70 16.14
CA ASN A 133 9.02 -12.53 16.58
C ASN A 133 7.86 -12.88 17.53
N SER A 134 7.61 -14.17 17.80
CA SER A 134 6.49 -14.65 18.62
C SER A 134 5.14 -14.08 18.18
N VAL A 135 4.88 -14.13 16.87
CA VAL A 135 3.61 -13.70 16.25
C VAL A 135 2.85 -14.91 15.72
N ASP A 136 1.55 -14.77 15.45
CA ASP A 136 0.75 -15.87 14.88
C ASP A 136 0.81 -15.90 13.35
N ALA A 137 0.93 -14.72 12.75
CA ALA A 137 1.05 -14.51 11.31
C ALA A 137 1.86 -13.24 11.05
N VAL A 138 2.37 -13.12 9.82
CA VAL A 138 3.08 -11.91 9.38
C VAL A 138 2.39 -11.28 8.17
N MET A 139 2.23 -9.96 8.21
CA MET A 139 1.85 -9.14 7.07
C MET A 139 3.11 -8.73 6.32
N VAL A 140 3.17 -9.07 5.05
CA VAL A 140 4.21 -8.64 4.12
C VAL A 140 3.60 -7.67 3.12
N VAL A 141 4.27 -6.53 2.90
CA VAL A 141 3.90 -5.53 1.90
C VAL A 141 5.06 -5.33 0.94
N VAL A 142 4.79 -5.35 -0.36
CA VAL A 142 5.80 -5.23 -1.40
C VAL A 142 5.45 -4.09 -2.34
N ALA A 143 6.37 -3.14 -2.48
CA ALA A 143 6.36 -2.11 -3.51
C ALA A 143 7.00 -2.64 -4.79
N SER A 144 6.28 -2.52 -5.90
CA SER A 144 6.73 -3.06 -7.19
C SER A 144 6.26 -2.22 -8.38
N GLY A 145 7.06 -2.26 -9.44
CA GLY A 145 6.74 -1.77 -10.76
C GLY A 145 5.78 -2.68 -11.52
N LEU A 146 4.84 -2.05 -12.22
CA LEU A 146 3.86 -2.72 -13.05
C LEU A 146 3.55 -1.87 -14.28
N THR A 147 3.74 -2.44 -15.47
CA THR A 147 3.18 -1.84 -16.70
C THR A 147 1.78 -2.37 -16.95
N LYS A 148 0.79 -1.52 -17.16
CA LYS A 148 -0.57 -1.94 -17.57
C LYS A 148 -1.19 -0.93 -18.53
N ARG A 149 -2.12 -1.40 -19.36
CA ARG A 149 -2.91 -0.55 -20.24
C ARG A 149 -3.91 0.26 -19.42
N GLU A 150 -3.85 1.58 -19.51
CA GLU A 150 -4.71 2.49 -18.76
C GLU A 150 -5.16 3.65 -19.66
N LYS A 151 -6.30 4.27 -19.35
CA LYS A 151 -6.72 5.54 -19.96
C LYS A 151 -6.29 6.69 -19.05
N LEU A 152 -5.41 7.56 -19.53
CA LEU A 152 -5.11 8.83 -18.87
C LEU A 152 -5.88 9.94 -19.57
N TYR A 153 -6.55 10.78 -18.79
CA TYR A 153 -7.35 11.90 -19.27
C TYR A 153 -6.55 13.20 -19.19
N SER A 154 -6.84 14.12 -20.12
CA SER A 154 -6.40 15.51 -20.04
C SER A 154 -6.97 16.20 -18.80
N SER A 155 -6.40 17.35 -18.43
CA SER A 155 -6.85 18.16 -17.28
C SER A 155 -8.31 18.61 -17.39
N ASN A 156 -8.81 18.79 -18.61
CA ASN A 156 -10.21 19.15 -18.92
C ASN A 156 -11.14 17.94 -19.12
N TYR A 157 -10.63 16.70 -19.03
CA TYR A 157 -11.35 15.43 -19.24
C TYR A 157 -12.00 15.23 -20.62
N LEU A 158 -11.72 16.09 -21.60
CA LEU A 158 -12.30 16.00 -22.94
C LEU A 158 -11.54 15.03 -23.86
N SER A 159 -10.28 14.78 -23.55
CA SER A 159 -9.37 13.96 -24.34
C SER A 159 -8.75 12.90 -23.45
N TYR A 160 -8.46 11.74 -24.03
CA TYR A 160 -7.74 10.69 -23.33
C TYR A 160 -6.73 9.98 -24.24
N LEU A 161 -5.75 9.38 -23.59
CA LEU A 161 -4.72 8.57 -24.21
C LEU A 161 -4.66 7.21 -23.53
N GLU A 162 -4.94 6.18 -24.31
CA GLU A 162 -5.02 4.79 -23.86
C GLU A 162 -3.83 3.98 -24.37
N GLN A 163 -2.95 3.59 -23.46
CA GLN A 163 -1.75 2.82 -23.77
C GLN A 163 -1.18 2.17 -22.52
N ASP A 164 -0.05 1.48 -22.68
CA ASP A 164 0.69 0.85 -21.59
C ASP A 164 1.49 1.90 -20.80
N TYR A 165 1.10 2.12 -19.55
CA TYR A 165 1.79 3.00 -18.62
C TYR A 165 2.48 2.21 -17.51
N ASN A 166 3.58 2.75 -16.99
CA ASN A 166 4.36 2.19 -15.90
C ASN A 166 3.99 2.83 -14.56
N PHE A 167 3.71 1.99 -13.56
CA PHE A 167 3.22 2.39 -12.25
C PHE A 167 4.05 1.75 -11.15
N LEU A 168 4.18 2.44 -10.03
CA LEU A 168 4.48 1.83 -8.74
C LEU A 168 3.16 1.40 -8.08
N THR A 169 3.15 0.20 -7.50
CA THR A 169 2.01 -0.38 -6.80
C THR A 169 2.45 -1.01 -5.49
N LEU A 170 1.52 -1.16 -4.54
CA LEU A 170 1.72 -1.94 -3.32
C LEU A 170 0.81 -3.16 -3.34
N THR A 171 1.37 -4.32 -3.05
CA THR A 171 0.60 -5.55 -2.78
C THR A 171 0.89 -6.01 -1.37
N ALA A 172 -0.08 -6.65 -0.72
CA ALA A 172 0.11 -7.15 0.65
C ALA A 172 -0.48 -8.55 0.83
N GLN A 173 0.12 -9.33 1.73
CA GLN A 173 -0.35 -10.65 2.12
C GLN A 173 -0.17 -10.85 3.62
N ILE A 174 -1.13 -11.52 4.27
CA ILE A 174 -0.97 -12.03 5.64
C ILE A 174 -0.81 -13.54 5.55
N LEU A 175 0.30 -14.05 6.07
CA LEU A 175 0.73 -15.43 5.94
C LEU A 175 0.92 -16.08 7.30
N ASP A 176 0.51 -17.35 7.44
CA ASP A 176 0.83 -18.16 8.61
C ASP A 176 2.18 -18.89 8.48
N ALA A 177 2.62 -19.58 9.54
CA ALA A 177 3.86 -20.35 9.57
C ALA A 177 3.92 -21.51 8.56
N GLN A 178 2.79 -21.87 7.95
CA GLN A 178 2.72 -22.88 6.91
C GLN A 178 2.79 -22.26 5.50
N GLY A 179 2.87 -20.94 5.39
CA GLY A 179 2.85 -20.23 4.11
C GLY A 179 1.45 -20.09 3.50
N ASN A 180 0.39 -20.37 4.27
CA ASN A 180 -0.97 -20.16 3.77
C ASN A 180 -1.27 -18.66 3.76
N ILE A 181 -1.78 -18.18 2.62
CA ILE A 181 -2.24 -16.80 2.48
C ILE A 181 -3.62 -16.69 3.13
N LEU A 182 -3.68 -16.07 4.31
CA LEU A 182 -4.90 -15.88 5.08
C LEU A 182 -5.72 -14.68 4.57
N TRP A 183 -5.03 -13.67 4.07
CA TRP A 183 -5.58 -12.45 3.47
C TRP A 183 -4.60 -11.91 2.44
N GLU A 184 -5.09 -11.27 1.39
CA GLU A 184 -4.27 -10.59 0.39
C GLU A 184 -4.90 -9.27 -0.10
N TYR A 185 -4.05 -8.37 -0.59
CA TYR A 185 -4.44 -7.14 -1.26
C TYR A 185 -3.62 -7.00 -2.55
N PRO A 186 -4.28 -6.78 -3.70
CA PRO A 186 -5.73 -6.78 -3.90
C PRO A 186 -6.36 -8.19 -3.72
N ASN A 187 -7.63 -8.25 -3.30
CA ASN A 187 -8.44 -9.48 -3.26
C ASN A 187 -9.64 -9.36 -4.21
N PHE A 188 -9.77 -10.31 -5.14
CA PHE A 188 -10.77 -10.30 -6.23
C PHE A 188 -12.00 -11.17 -5.96
N GLN A 189 -12.14 -11.72 -4.76
CA GLN A 189 -13.37 -12.44 -4.40
C GLN A 189 -14.59 -11.51 -4.33
N GLN A 190 -14.41 -10.19 -4.43
CA GLN A 190 -15.49 -9.20 -4.50
C GLN A 190 -15.41 -8.37 -5.77
N LYS A 191 -16.59 -8.11 -6.37
CA LYS A 191 -16.76 -7.73 -7.78
C LYS A 191 -16.23 -6.35 -8.21
N LEU A 192 -15.70 -5.50 -7.34
CA LEU A 192 -15.47 -4.08 -7.66
C LEU A 192 -14.27 -3.47 -6.91
N ARG A 193 -13.05 -3.99 -7.10
CA ARG A 193 -11.86 -3.29 -6.59
C ARG A 193 -10.81 -3.16 -7.68
N SER A 194 -10.52 -1.91 -8.05
CA SER A 194 -9.33 -1.55 -8.80
C SER A 194 -8.12 -1.55 -7.85
N LEU A 195 -6.94 -1.88 -8.38
CA LEU A 195 -5.69 -1.68 -7.66
C LEU A 195 -5.27 -0.21 -7.80
N THR A 196 -5.37 0.54 -6.72
CA THR A 196 -4.90 1.93 -6.66
C THR A 196 -3.37 1.95 -6.84
N PRO A 197 -2.83 2.67 -7.83
CA PRO A 197 -1.40 2.82 -7.98
C PRO A 197 -0.84 3.68 -6.83
N LEU A 198 0.34 3.31 -6.34
CA LEU A 198 1.10 4.15 -5.41
C LEU A 198 1.53 5.45 -6.10
N LEU A 199 2.03 5.32 -7.33
CA LEU A 199 2.43 6.45 -8.16
C LEU A 199 2.54 6.04 -9.63
N ASN A 200 2.00 6.85 -10.54
CA ASN A 200 2.28 6.71 -11.97
C ASN A 200 3.69 7.25 -12.24
N LEU A 201 4.56 6.45 -12.86
CA LEU A 201 5.93 6.87 -13.22
C LEU A 201 5.97 7.69 -14.50
N GLN A 202 4.90 7.59 -15.30
CA GLN A 202 4.73 8.31 -16.55
C GLN A 202 3.53 9.25 -16.49
N TYR A 203 3.50 10.23 -17.39
CA TYR A 203 2.37 11.09 -17.67
C TYR A 203 2.26 11.33 -19.17
N ALA A 204 1.04 11.60 -19.64
CA ALA A 204 0.76 11.99 -21.01
C ALA A 204 0.79 13.53 -21.10
N ASP A 205 1.58 14.07 -22.02
CA ASP A 205 1.79 15.52 -22.18
C ASP A 205 0.73 16.14 -23.10
N PHE A 206 -0.51 16.21 -22.60
CA PHE A 206 -1.62 16.79 -23.36
C PHE A 206 -1.44 18.29 -23.60
N ASP A 207 -0.82 19.00 -22.65
CA ASP A 207 -0.64 20.45 -22.72
C ASP A 207 0.34 20.83 -23.84
N GLU A 208 1.43 20.08 -24.02
CA GLU A 208 2.35 20.27 -25.14
C GLU A 208 1.71 19.92 -26.50
N ALA A 209 0.89 18.87 -26.54
CA ALA A 209 0.17 18.50 -27.75
C ALA A 209 -0.82 19.61 -28.18
N GLU A 210 -1.57 20.16 -27.22
CA GLU A 210 -2.50 21.28 -27.43
C GLU A 210 -1.75 22.54 -27.88
N ALA A 211 -0.64 22.88 -27.22
CA ALA A 211 0.17 24.05 -27.55
C ALA A 211 0.77 23.98 -28.98
N ASN A 212 1.07 22.78 -29.46
CA ASN A 212 1.62 22.54 -30.80
C ASN A 212 0.56 22.20 -31.86
N VAL A 213 -0.74 22.20 -31.50
CA VAL A 213 -1.86 21.85 -32.38
C VAL A 213 -1.64 20.48 -33.04
N THR A 214 -1.21 19.50 -32.26
CA THR A 214 -0.95 18.13 -32.72
C THR A 214 -1.88 17.14 -32.04
N ASP A 215 -2.34 16.16 -32.82
CA ASP A 215 -3.16 15.04 -32.33
C ASP A 215 -2.31 13.92 -31.67
N LYS A 216 -0.98 14.11 -31.62
CA LYS A 216 -0.04 13.18 -31.01
C LYS A 216 0.32 13.66 -29.61
N VAL A 217 0.05 12.82 -28.62
CA VAL A 217 0.43 13.07 -27.23
C VAL A 217 1.58 12.15 -26.87
N ASP A 218 2.66 12.77 -26.42
CA ASP A 218 3.86 12.06 -25.98
C ASP A 218 3.73 11.61 -24.53
N VAL A 219 4.34 10.46 -24.23
CA VAL A 219 4.48 9.96 -22.86
C VAL A 219 5.83 10.32 -22.33
N LYS A 220 5.85 10.96 -21.17
CA LYS A 220 7.09 11.35 -20.51
C LYS A 220 7.21 10.70 -19.15
N PHE A 221 8.44 10.41 -18.74
CA PHE A 221 8.73 9.97 -17.39
C PHE A 221 8.74 11.16 -16.44
N LYS A 222 8.21 10.96 -15.23
CA LYS A 222 8.36 11.92 -14.14
C LYS A 222 9.79 11.85 -13.65
N THR A 223 10.47 12.99 -13.53
CA THR A 223 11.83 13.04 -12.99
C THR A 223 11.92 12.46 -11.57
N VAL A 224 13.08 11.91 -11.18
CA VAL A 224 13.29 11.39 -9.81
C VAL A 224 13.00 12.44 -8.72
N PRO A 225 13.39 13.72 -8.85
CA PRO A 225 12.97 14.76 -7.92
C PRO A 225 11.45 14.97 -7.89
N GLY A 226 10.79 14.89 -9.04
CA GLY A 226 9.33 14.96 -9.15
C GLY A 226 8.64 13.81 -8.41
N ILE A 227 9.13 12.59 -8.58
CA ILE A 227 8.66 11.39 -7.87
C ILE A 227 8.89 11.54 -6.36
N THR A 228 10.08 11.96 -5.95
CA THR A 228 10.42 12.19 -4.54
C THR A 228 9.47 13.19 -3.90
N ARG A 229 9.19 14.31 -4.58
CA ARG A 229 8.20 15.29 -4.11
C ARG A 229 6.79 14.71 -4.05
N ALA A 230 6.40 13.91 -5.04
CA ALA A 230 5.07 13.31 -5.09
C ALA A 230 4.85 12.31 -3.93
N LEU A 231 5.80 11.40 -3.70
CA LEU A 231 5.77 10.48 -2.57
C LEU A 231 5.94 11.21 -1.23
N GLY A 232 6.67 12.33 -1.21
CA GLY A 232 6.84 13.19 -0.04
C GLY A 232 5.68 14.15 0.23
N LYS A 233 4.58 14.13 -0.55
CA LYS A 233 3.40 14.96 -0.26
C LYS A 233 2.74 14.49 1.03
N ILE A 234 2.92 15.28 2.08
CA ILE A 234 2.45 14.94 3.41
C ILE A 234 1.00 15.39 3.62
N LYS A 235 0.21 14.54 4.29
CA LYS A 235 -1.05 14.89 4.95
C LYS A 235 -0.97 14.53 6.44
N ALA A 236 -1.81 15.17 7.25
CA ALA A 236 -1.98 14.78 8.65
C ALA A 236 -2.47 13.33 8.72
N SER A 237 -1.91 12.52 9.62
CA SER A 237 -2.45 11.18 9.87
C SER A 237 -3.82 11.28 10.54
N PRO A 238 -4.81 10.48 10.10
CA PRO A 238 -6.12 10.40 10.74
C PRO A 238 -6.06 9.67 12.08
N VAL A 239 -4.99 8.91 12.36
CA VAL A 239 -4.81 8.15 13.61
C VAL A 239 -3.92 8.92 14.59
N ARG A 240 -2.93 9.65 14.09
CA ARG A 240 -1.94 10.38 14.89
C ARG A 240 -1.78 11.80 14.39
N SER A 241 -2.36 12.77 15.10
CA SER A 241 -2.34 14.18 14.68
C SER A 241 -0.92 14.78 14.58
N ASP A 242 0.05 14.20 15.29
CA ASP A 242 1.46 14.58 15.28
C ASP A 242 2.27 13.96 14.11
N VAL A 243 1.71 12.97 13.41
CA VAL A 243 2.43 12.24 12.36
C VAL A 243 2.01 12.69 10.97
N LYS A 244 3.03 12.97 10.17
CA LYS A 244 2.97 13.40 8.78
C LYS A 244 3.23 12.20 7.88
N VAL A 245 2.25 11.83 7.05
CA VAL A 245 2.30 10.63 6.21
C VAL A 245 2.14 11.01 4.75
N SER A 246 2.80 10.29 3.86
CA SER A 246 2.58 10.45 2.42
C SER A 246 1.12 10.21 2.04
N SER A 247 0.53 11.11 1.26
CA SER A 247 -0.86 10.99 0.80
C SER A 247 -1.11 9.72 -0.02
N SER A 248 -0.13 9.30 -0.83
CA SER A 248 -0.24 8.09 -1.64
C SER A 248 -0.28 6.82 -0.78
N TYR A 249 0.56 6.77 0.25
CA TYR A 249 0.56 5.65 1.19
C TYR A 249 -0.71 5.65 2.05
N GLN A 250 -1.19 6.81 2.50
CA GLN A 250 -2.43 6.90 3.28
C GLN A 250 -3.60 6.24 2.56
N GLN A 251 -3.82 6.58 1.28
CA GLN A 251 -4.93 6.03 0.51
C GLN A 251 -4.86 4.50 0.43
N ILE A 252 -3.70 3.95 0.10
CA ILE A 252 -3.53 2.49 0.00
C ILE A 252 -3.66 1.81 1.37
N PHE A 253 -3.11 2.41 2.43
CA PHE A 253 -3.25 1.88 3.78
C PHE A 253 -4.71 1.90 4.23
N ASP A 254 -5.46 2.96 3.92
CA ASP A 254 -6.90 3.03 4.19
C ASP A 254 -7.65 1.90 3.47
N GLU A 255 -7.33 1.64 2.21
CA GLU A 255 -7.91 0.53 1.45
C GLU A 255 -7.57 -0.84 2.07
N MET A 256 -6.30 -1.11 2.37
CA MET A 256 -5.86 -2.36 3.01
C MET A 256 -6.57 -2.56 4.36
N VAL A 257 -6.50 -1.55 5.22
CA VAL A 257 -7.04 -1.57 6.58
C VAL A 257 -8.56 -1.69 6.59
N SER A 258 -9.26 -1.07 5.62
CA SER A 258 -10.72 -1.18 5.50
C SER A 258 -11.20 -2.62 5.31
N THR A 259 -10.40 -3.47 4.65
CA THR A 259 -10.76 -4.88 4.43
C THR A 259 -10.49 -5.78 5.63
N LEU A 260 -9.69 -5.30 6.59
CA LEU A 260 -9.30 -6.03 7.79
C LEU A 260 -10.16 -5.67 9.01
N LYS A 261 -11.09 -4.73 8.87
CA LYS A 261 -11.95 -4.32 9.99
C LYS A 261 -12.83 -5.50 10.45
N PRO A 262 -12.99 -5.68 11.79
CA PRO A 262 -13.90 -6.67 12.33
C PRO A 262 -15.33 -6.48 11.78
N GLN A 263 -15.97 -7.55 11.32
CA GLN A 263 -17.41 -7.55 11.05
C GLN A 263 -18.23 -7.95 12.28
N PHE A 264 -17.56 -8.38 13.35
CA PHE A 264 -18.14 -8.82 14.60
C PHE A 264 -17.23 -8.40 15.76
N ARG A 265 -17.82 -8.22 16.95
CA ARG A 265 -17.07 -7.84 18.15
C ARG A 265 -16.20 -8.99 18.63
N PHE A 266 -14.92 -8.72 18.85
CA PHE A 266 -14.00 -9.74 19.31
C PHE A 266 -14.03 -9.94 20.84
N PRO A 267 -13.81 -11.17 21.34
CA PRO A 267 -13.80 -11.44 22.79
C PRO A 267 -12.79 -10.59 23.59
N TRP A 268 -11.69 -10.16 22.96
CA TRP A 268 -10.66 -9.32 23.58
C TRP A 268 -10.95 -7.82 23.56
N GLU A 269 -12.04 -7.37 22.94
CA GLU A 269 -12.48 -5.96 23.05
C GLU A 269 -12.80 -5.61 24.51
N LYS A 270 -13.45 -6.52 25.26
CA LYS A 270 -13.71 -6.34 26.69
C LYS A 270 -12.42 -6.16 27.50
N ALA A 271 -11.39 -6.94 27.19
CA ALA A 271 -10.09 -6.81 27.86
C ALA A 271 -9.40 -5.46 27.58
N ARG A 272 -9.61 -4.86 26.40
CA ARG A 272 -9.11 -3.51 26.06
C ARG A 272 -9.93 -2.40 26.72
N GLU A 273 -11.24 -2.55 26.81
CA GLU A 273 -12.10 -1.59 27.52
C GLU A 273 -11.79 -1.57 29.03
N GLU A 274 -11.42 -2.71 29.61
CA GLU A 274 -11.03 -2.83 31.02
C GLU A 274 -9.62 -2.29 31.29
N THR A 275 -8.65 -2.51 30.40
CA THR A 275 -7.28 -1.97 30.52
C THR A 275 -7.13 -0.51 30.08
N GLY A 276 -8.10 0.05 29.35
CA GLY A 276 -8.10 1.46 28.94
C GLY A 276 -8.42 2.46 30.08
N ARG A 277 -8.75 1.98 31.28
CA ARG A 277 -9.02 2.81 32.47
C ARG A 277 -7.90 2.80 33.52
N GLU A 278 -6.79 2.12 33.27
CA GLU A 278 -5.72 2.00 34.25
C GLU A 278 -4.72 3.17 34.14
N GLU A 279 -5.01 4.17 34.98
CA GLU A 279 -4.11 5.09 35.67
C GLU A 279 -3.03 5.85 34.88
N ALA A 280 -3.18 7.17 34.91
CA ALA A 280 -2.10 8.13 34.80
C ALA A 280 -0.94 7.73 35.72
N ARG A 281 0.04 7.02 35.14
CA ARG A 281 1.31 6.70 35.79
C ARG A 281 2.04 8.02 36.08
N PRO A 282 2.42 8.31 37.34
CA PRO A 282 3.13 9.54 37.66
C PRO A 282 4.45 9.62 36.89
N GLU A 283 4.75 10.81 36.38
CA GLU A 283 5.98 11.14 35.67
C GLU A 283 7.22 10.60 36.39
N PRO A 284 8.17 9.96 35.70
CA PRO A 284 9.47 9.69 36.27
C PRO A 284 10.17 11.02 36.55
N GLN A 285 10.39 11.32 37.83
CA GLN A 285 11.17 12.46 38.28
C GLN A 285 12.50 12.52 37.54
N ALA A 286 12.77 13.69 36.95
CA ALA A 286 13.99 14.00 36.22
C ALA A 286 15.23 13.73 37.09
N ARG A 287 16.03 12.74 36.70
CA ARG A 287 17.40 12.63 37.20
C ARG A 287 18.23 13.75 36.57
N ALA A 288 18.79 14.61 37.42
CA ALA A 288 19.72 15.66 37.05
C ALA A 288 20.90 15.11 36.23
N ILE A 289 21.00 15.58 34.99
CA ILE A 289 22.14 15.32 34.11
C ILE A 289 23.28 16.25 34.55
N ARG A 290 24.40 15.67 34.98
CA ARG A 290 25.66 16.41 35.19
C ARG A 290 26.19 16.88 33.82
N PRO A 291 26.66 18.12 33.67
CA PRO A 291 27.20 18.60 32.41
C PRO A 291 28.54 17.92 32.11
N VAL A 292 28.60 17.19 31.00
CA VAL A 292 29.86 16.69 30.41
C VAL A 292 30.45 17.82 29.56
N LYS A 293 31.70 18.13 29.84
CA LYS A 293 32.55 19.13 29.18
C LYS A 293 32.73 18.77 27.68
N PRO A 294 32.53 19.69 26.72
CA PRO A 294 32.70 19.38 25.30
C PRO A 294 34.19 19.30 24.94
N GLU A 295 34.61 18.14 24.45
CA GLU A 295 35.91 17.95 23.81
C GLU A 295 35.78 18.31 22.33
N GLN A 296 36.33 19.46 21.95
CA GLN A 296 36.33 19.96 20.58
C GLN A 296 37.28 19.11 19.72
N LYS A 297 36.73 18.28 18.83
CA LYS A 297 37.48 17.76 17.68
C LYS A 297 37.19 18.61 16.45
N ALA A 298 38.26 19.20 15.92
CA ALA A 298 38.26 20.01 14.71
C ALA A 298 37.79 19.19 13.50
N VAL A 299 36.72 19.66 12.85
CA VAL A 299 36.28 19.15 11.54
C VAL A 299 37.03 19.92 10.46
N LYS A 300 37.78 19.17 9.64
CA LYS A 300 38.49 19.67 8.47
C LYS A 300 37.46 19.88 7.35
N VAL A 301 37.29 21.13 6.92
CA VAL A 301 36.41 21.51 5.82
C VAL A 301 37.00 20.98 4.50
N GLN A 302 36.28 20.09 3.83
CA GLN A 302 36.53 19.71 2.44
C GLN A 302 35.58 20.48 1.53
N GLN A 303 36.19 21.15 0.56
CA GLN A 303 35.57 22.01 -0.45
C GLN A 303 34.81 21.15 -1.49
N PRO A 304 33.66 21.61 -2.04
CA PRO A 304 32.88 20.81 -2.99
C PRO A 304 33.57 20.75 -4.35
N ALA A 305 33.72 19.53 -4.88
CA ALA A 305 34.10 19.28 -6.26
C ALA A 305 32.87 19.40 -7.19
N ALA A 306 33.18 19.75 -8.44
CA ALA A 306 32.30 20.24 -9.48
C ALA A 306 31.14 19.30 -9.88
N ALA A 307 30.07 19.93 -10.35
CA ALA A 307 28.91 19.30 -10.96
C ALA A 307 29.28 18.55 -12.26
N PRO A 308 28.80 17.31 -12.46
CA PRO A 308 28.80 16.69 -13.78
C PRO A 308 27.64 17.20 -14.64
N ALA A 309 27.89 17.12 -15.94
CA ALA A 309 27.11 17.59 -17.06
C ALA A 309 25.65 17.11 -17.06
N VAL A 310 24.80 17.96 -17.63
CA VAL A 310 23.43 17.67 -18.06
C VAL A 310 23.46 16.45 -18.98
N GLU A 311 22.92 15.34 -18.48
CA GLU A 311 22.69 14.14 -19.26
C GLU A 311 21.52 14.37 -20.22
N ALA A 312 21.71 13.91 -21.45
CA ALA A 312 20.81 14.16 -22.57
C ALA A 312 19.40 13.62 -22.30
N GLU A 313 18.42 14.36 -22.81
CA GLU A 313 17.00 14.02 -22.77
C GLU A 313 16.77 12.61 -23.34
N PRO A 314 16.15 11.68 -22.57
CA PRO A 314 15.86 10.35 -23.07
C PRO A 314 14.90 10.47 -24.26
N ALA A 315 15.16 9.67 -25.31
CA ALA A 315 14.34 9.64 -26.51
C ALA A 315 12.84 9.51 -26.17
N PRO A 316 11.95 10.26 -26.85
CA PRO A 316 10.53 10.23 -26.56
C PRO A 316 9.99 8.81 -26.66
N LEU A 317 9.26 8.40 -25.63
CA LEU A 317 8.50 7.16 -25.65
C LEU A 317 7.40 7.23 -26.70
N GLN A 318 6.86 6.07 -27.08
CA GLN A 318 5.84 5.93 -28.12
C GLN A 318 4.73 6.99 -27.99
N SER A 319 4.63 7.86 -28.99
CA SER A 319 3.52 8.78 -29.15
C SER A 319 2.26 7.99 -29.48
N GLY A 320 1.13 8.34 -28.85
CA GLY A 320 -0.16 7.77 -29.21
C GLY A 320 -1.10 8.83 -29.77
N GLU A 321 -2.09 8.38 -30.55
CA GLU A 321 -3.14 9.23 -31.09
C GLU A 321 -4.21 9.50 -30.02
N ILE A 322 -4.61 10.77 -29.89
CA ILE A 322 -5.70 11.19 -29.00
C ILE A 322 -7.00 10.52 -29.42
N LYS A 323 -7.75 10.03 -28.43
CA LYS A 323 -9.15 9.63 -28.62
C LYS A 323 -10.05 10.63 -27.90
N THR A 324 -11.06 11.12 -28.62
CA THR A 324 -12.08 12.04 -28.10
C THR A 324 -13.35 11.27 -27.82
N GLU A 325 -13.95 11.44 -26.64
CA GLU A 325 -15.24 10.83 -26.34
C GLU A 325 -16.36 11.72 -26.91
N SER A 326 -16.91 11.36 -28.06
CA SER A 326 -18.07 12.05 -28.61
C SER A 326 -19.29 11.76 -27.73
N LEU A 327 -19.71 12.74 -26.92
CA LEU A 327 -21.01 12.73 -26.26
C LEU A 327 -22.09 12.86 -27.34
N THR A 328 -22.43 11.77 -28.01
CA THR A 328 -23.64 11.71 -28.83
C THR A 328 -24.82 11.79 -27.88
N PRO A 329 -25.70 12.81 -27.96
CA PRO A 329 -26.94 12.78 -27.20
C PRO A 329 -27.72 11.56 -27.68
N ALA A 330 -28.08 10.66 -26.76
CA ALA A 330 -29.03 9.60 -27.06
C ALA A 330 -30.26 10.24 -27.69
N GLY A 331 -30.50 9.89 -28.95
CA GLY A 331 -31.63 10.39 -29.73
C GLY A 331 -32.95 10.14 -29.00
N LYS A 332 -33.84 11.11 -29.15
CA LYS A 332 -35.20 11.19 -28.60
C LYS A 332 -36.06 9.97 -28.89
#